data_AF-A0AAD6Y361-F1
#
_entry.id   AF-A0AAD6Y361-F1
#
_cell.length_a   1.000
_cell.length_b   1.000
_cell.length_c   1.000
_cell.angle_alpha   90.00
_cell.angle_beta   90.00
_cell.angle_gamma   90.00
#
_symmetry.space_group_name_H-M   'P 1'
#
loop_
_entity.id
_entity.type
_entity.pdbx_description
1 polymer ?
#
loop_
_entity_poly.entity_id
_entity_poly.type
_entity_poly.pdbx_seq_one_letter_code
_entity_poly.pdbx_strand_id
1 'polypeptide(L)'
;CQLSNILKTSIQFVITHVQVAALKTSIIAWVRKYEEYYYQYKEERLSACPLTNILHMAYLEQLGVRYDLEAELWDPNKLSGKSEYTFEGYPQAYLRLPYKRDFIPDDNIRMQVASYFALLVGKTRKEILPLLPQMMPSYGKLRIKDGDSIRSASASGDGSTAERNMSFIRYEIQTRRRVSEPWVSQIFYGRLERILVCDLPASADRKLGSISNKRRLLVVITPCLNTAGKDAALEITTYRGMGSPVVTD
;
A
#
# COMPACT_ATOMS: atom_id res chain seq x y z
N CYS A 1 19.17 12.65 26.46
CA CYS A 1 17.80 12.26 26.85
C CYS A 1 17.81 10.88 27.50
N GLN A 2 16.84 10.56 28.37
CA GLN A 2 16.83 9.29 29.13
C GLN A 2 16.85 8.05 28.23
N LEU A 3 16.15 8.06 27.09
CA LEU A 3 16.18 7.00 26.08
C LEU A 3 17.58 6.81 25.46
N SER A 4 18.29 7.89 25.12
CA SER A 4 19.62 7.80 24.52
C SER A 4 20.62 7.15 25.48
N ASN A 5 20.50 7.39 26.78
CA ASN A 5 21.36 6.76 27.78
C ASN A 5 21.03 5.26 27.93
N ILE A 6 19.73 4.90 27.93
CA ILE A 6 19.29 3.50 27.92
C ILE A 6 19.89 2.78 26.70
N LEU A 7 19.74 3.34 25.50
CA LEU A 7 20.25 2.74 24.27
C LEU A 7 21.78 2.59 24.30
N LYS A 8 22.51 3.62 24.75
CA LYS A 8 23.97 3.57 24.88
C LYS A 8 24.45 2.48 25.83
N THR A 9 23.72 2.23 26.93
CA THR A 9 24.05 1.14 27.86
C THR A 9 23.66 -0.23 27.29
N SER A 10 22.54 -0.33 26.58
CA SER A 10 22.08 -1.59 25.96
C SER A 10 22.96 -2.10 24.83
N ILE A 11 23.72 -1.22 24.15
CA ILE A 11 24.62 -1.59 23.04
C ILE A 11 26.06 -1.86 23.49
N GLN A 12 26.36 -1.77 24.79
CA GLN A 12 27.70 -2.08 25.30
C GLN A 12 27.99 -3.57 25.18
N PHE A 13 29.19 -3.90 24.69
CA PHE A 13 29.64 -5.28 24.48
C PHE A 13 29.80 -6.07 25.78
N VAL A 14 30.00 -5.38 26.91
CA VAL A 14 30.10 -5.97 28.25
C VAL A 14 29.26 -5.15 29.21
N ILE A 15 28.33 -5.81 29.91
CA ILE A 15 27.45 -5.19 30.91
C ILE A 15 27.44 -6.02 32.20
N THR A 16 27.52 -5.36 33.35
CA THR A 16 27.51 -6.02 34.67
C THR A 16 26.07 -6.26 35.16
N HIS A 17 25.88 -7.23 36.07
CA HIS A 17 24.57 -7.51 36.67
C HIS A 17 23.93 -6.29 37.36
N VAL A 18 24.74 -5.44 37.99
CA VAL A 18 24.29 -4.20 38.62
C VAL A 18 23.79 -3.20 37.57
N GLN A 19 24.51 -3.06 36.45
CA GLN A 19 24.09 -2.21 35.34
C GLN A 19 22.81 -2.74 34.66
N VAL A 20 22.65 -4.06 34.55
CA VAL A 20 21.40 -4.67 34.05
C VAL A 20 20.21 -4.33 34.96
N ALA A 21 20.38 -4.40 36.28
CA ALA A 21 19.32 -4.03 37.23
C ALA A 21 18.96 -2.54 37.12
N ALA A 22 19.98 -1.66 37.04
CA ALA A 22 19.78 -0.22 36.87
C ALA A 22 19.12 0.12 35.50
N LEU A 23 19.47 -0.62 34.45
CA LEU A 23 18.89 -0.48 33.11
C LEU A 23 17.40 -0.83 33.13
N LYS A 24 17.01 -1.93 33.78
CA LYS A 24 15.59 -2.32 33.94
C LYS A 24 14.78 -1.20 34.59
N THR A 25 15.27 -0.66 35.71
CA THR A 25 14.61 0.46 36.41
C THR A 25 14.49 1.69 35.51
N SER A 26 15.54 1.99 34.74
CA SER A 26 15.59 3.14 33.83
C SER A 26 14.60 2.99 32.67
N ILE A 27 14.48 1.79 32.10
CA ILE A 27 13.51 1.45 31.05
C ILE A 27 12.09 1.61 31.56
N ILE A 28 11.77 1.03 32.73
CA ILE A 28 10.43 1.13 33.33
C ILE A 28 10.05 2.59 33.57
N ALA A 29 10.94 3.37 34.17
CA ALA A 29 10.70 4.79 34.42
C ALA A 29 10.51 5.59 33.12
N TRP A 30 11.25 5.25 32.08
CA TRP A 30 11.13 5.91 30.79
C TRP A 30 9.83 5.55 30.06
N VAL A 31 9.44 4.26 30.06
CA VAL A 31 8.17 3.80 29.48
C VAL A 31 6.98 4.47 30.17
N ARG A 32 6.98 4.56 31.50
CA ARG A 32 5.90 5.25 32.24
C ARG A 32 5.75 6.72 31.85
N LYS A 33 6.86 7.46 31.73
CA LYS A 33 6.82 8.85 31.25
C LYS A 33 6.38 8.96 29.80
N TYR A 34 6.83 8.02 28.97
CA TYR A 34 6.42 7.94 27.59
C TYR A 34 4.90 7.70 27.46
N GLU A 35 4.35 6.77 28.24
CA GLU A 35 2.92 6.50 28.34
C GLU A 35 2.15 7.73 28.82
N GLU A 36 2.64 8.43 29.85
CA GLU A 36 2.03 9.66 30.34
C GLU A 36 1.93 10.74 29.23
N TYR A 37 3.03 10.98 28.50
CA TYR A 37 3.06 12.03 27.48
C TYR A 37 2.32 11.66 26.19
N TYR A 38 2.45 10.43 25.71
CA TYR A 38 1.95 10.02 24.40
C TYR A 38 0.65 9.23 24.47
N TYR A 39 0.54 8.31 25.43
CA TYR A 39 -0.65 7.47 25.59
C TYR A 39 -1.74 8.18 26.42
N GLN A 40 -1.37 9.07 27.35
CA GLN A 40 -2.30 9.74 28.30
C GLN A 40 -3.29 8.78 28.97
N TYR A 41 -2.93 7.50 29.07
CA TYR A 41 -3.76 6.41 29.56
C TYR A 41 -5.11 6.21 28.82
N LYS A 42 -5.19 6.64 27.55
CA LYS A 42 -6.39 6.48 26.71
C LYS A 42 -6.21 5.35 25.72
N GLU A 43 -7.01 4.30 25.85
CA GLU A 43 -6.93 3.06 25.07
C GLU A 43 -6.96 3.30 23.54
N GLU A 44 -7.76 4.27 23.10
CA GLU A 44 -7.89 4.68 21.69
C GLU A 44 -6.57 5.16 21.05
N ARG A 45 -5.57 5.52 21.86
CA ARG A 45 -4.26 6.04 21.41
C ARG A 45 -3.16 5.00 21.39
N LEU A 46 -3.45 3.74 21.76
CA LEU A 46 -2.48 2.63 21.72
C LEU A 46 -1.86 2.44 20.33
N SER A 47 -2.67 2.59 19.27
CA SER A 47 -2.22 2.45 17.88
C SER A 47 -1.33 3.60 17.39
N ALA A 48 -1.35 4.75 18.07
CA ALA A 48 -0.57 5.93 17.72
C ALA A 48 0.88 5.86 18.19
N CYS A 49 1.25 4.82 18.94
CA CYS A 49 2.58 4.66 19.50
C CYS A 49 3.43 3.65 18.68
N PRO A 50 4.43 4.12 17.90
CA PRO A 50 5.38 3.22 17.24
C PRO A 50 6.12 2.33 18.23
N LEU A 51 6.31 2.81 19.45
CA LEU A 51 7.12 2.16 20.47
C LEU A 51 6.40 0.99 21.16
N THR A 52 5.08 1.06 21.34
CA THR A 52 4.29 -0.04 21.90
C THR A 52 4.21 -1.21 20.92
N ASN A 53 4.13 -0.93 19.61
CA ASN A 53 4.26 -1.95 18.58
C ASN A 53 5.65 -2.61 18.59
N ILE A 54 6.72 -1.83 18.72
CA ILE A 54 8.09 -2.37 18.85
C ILE A 54 8.23 -3.22 20.11
N LEU A 55 7.65 -2.77 21.24
CA LEU A 55 7.70 -3.50 22.50
C LEU A 55 6.93 -4.81 22.44
N HIS A 56 5.72 -4.82 21.88
CA HIS A 56 4.93 -6.04 21.67
C HIS A 56 5.64 -7.01 20.72
N MET A 57 6.25 -6.52 19.63
CA MET A 57 7.03 -7.38 18.73
C MET A 57 8.24 -7.99 19.46
N ALA A 58 8.99 -7.21 20.24
CA ALA A 58 10.12 -7.70 21.02
C ALA A 58 9.69 -8.71 22.10
N TYR A 59 8.53 -8.48 22.74
CA TYR A 59 7.99 -9.38 23.74
C TYR A 59 7.55 -10.71 23.13
N LEU A 60 6.89 -10.67 21.96
CA LEU A 60 6.50 -11.88 21.22
C LEU A 60 7.74 -12.66 20.75
N GLU A 61 8.79 -12.00 20.28
CA GLU A 61 10.06 -12.68 19.95
C GLU A 61 10.71 -13.30 21.18
N GLN A 62 10.72 -12.60 22.33
CA GLN A 62 11.24 -13.16 23.57
C GLN A 62 10.43 -14.38 24.04
N LEU A 63 9.10 -14.33 23.92
CA LEU A 63 8.22 -15.47 24.25
C LEU A 63 8.46 -16.64 23.31
N GLY A 64 8.63 -16.38 22.01
CA GLY A 64 8.97 -17.40 21.00
C GLY A 64 10.23 -18.16 21.34
N VAL A 65 11.31 -17.44 21.62
CA VAL A 65 12.60 -18.06 21.98
C VAL A 65 12.53 -18.77 23.35
N ARG A 66 11.83 -18.19 24.32
CA ARG A 66 11.81 -18.73 25.69
C ARG A 66 10.99 -20.02 25.83
N TYR A 67 9.92 -20.13 25.05
CA TYR A 67 8.96 -21.22 25.15
C TYR A 67 8.94 -22.12 23.91
N ASP A 68 9.91 -21.94 23.00
CA ASP A 68 10.00 -22.68 21.72
C ASP A 68 8.71 -22.61 20.89
N LEU A 69 8.06 -21.43 20.92
CA LEU A 69 6.79 -21.18 20.25
C LEU A 69 7.00 -20.60 18.85
N GLU A 70 8.18 -20.76 18.25
CA GLU A 70 8.48 -20.17 16.95
C GLU A 70 7.49 -20.62 15.87
N ALA A 71 7.02 -21.87 15.92
CA ALA A 71 6.05 -22.41 14.98
C ALA A 71 4.60 -21.89 15.20
N GLU A 72 4.25 -21.49 16.42
CA GLU A 72 2.92 -20.97 16.77
C GLU A 72 2.82 -19.45 16.64
N LEU A 73 3.93 -18.75 16.91
CA LEU A 73 4.11 -17.32 16.67
C LEU A 73 4.56 -17.02 15.24
N TRP A 74 4.75 -18.07 14.42
CA TRP A 74 4.98 -17.97 12.99
C TRP A 74 3.76 -17.33 12.34
N ASP A 75 3.86 -16.03 12.06
CA ASP A 75 2.96 -15.38 11.12
C ASP A 75 3.43 -15.73 9.70
N PRO A 76 2.65 -16.47 8.90
CA PRO A 76 2.99 -16.75 7.51
C PRO A 76 3.14 -15.49 6.64
N ASN A 77 2.78 -14.30 7.16
CA ASN A 77 3.03 -13.01 6.54
C ASN A 77 4.33 -12.32 7.00
N LYS A 78 5.01 -12.81 8.05
CA LYS A 78 6.32 -12.32 8.51
C LYS A 78 7.43 -12.98 7.68
N LEU A 79 7.36 -12.77 6.36
CA LEU A 79 8.38 -13.21 5.41
C LEU A 79 9.68 -12.43 5.66
N SER A 80 10.63 -13.09 6.34
CA SER A 80 12.05 -12.78 6.22
C SER A 80 12.49 -13.08 4.78
N GLY A 81 12.83 -12.03 4.02
CA GLY A 81 13.33 -12.12 2.65
C GLY A 81 12.48 -11.37 1.63
N LYS A 82 12.85 -10.10 1.34
CA LYS A 82 12.31 -9.22 0.29
C LYS A 82 10.80 -9.39 0.06
N SER A 83 9.99 -8.73 0.88
CA SER A 83 8.52 -8.61 0.73
C SER A 83 8.05 -7.83 -0.51
N GLU A 84 8.92 -7.76 -1.53
CA GLU A 84 8.78 -6.99 -2.75
C GLU A 84 8.79 -7.92 -3.95
N TYR A 85 7.69 -7.91 -4.69
CA TYR A 85 7.58 -8.63 -5.94
C TYR A 85 7.72 -7.65 -7.12
N THR A 86 8.65 -7.93 -8.03
CA THR A 86 8.81 -7.18 -9.29
C THR A 86 8.09 -7.89 -10.43
N PHE A 87 7.38 -7.14 -11.27
CA PHE A 87 6.70 -7.68 -12.44
C PHE A 87 7.46 -7.38 -13.73
N GLU A 88 7.52 -8.38 -14.62
CA GLU A 88 8.01 -8.20 -15.99
C GLU A 88 7.13 -7.16 -16.71
N GLY A 89 7.76 -6.18 -17.35
CA GLY A 89 7.08 -5.01 -17.93
C GLY A 89 6.96 -3.80 -17.00
N TYR A 90 7.12 -3.98 -15.68
CA TYR A 90 7.12 -2.89 -14.69
C TYR A 90 8.34 -2.98 -13.76
N PRO A 91 9.58 -2.90 -14.28
CA PRO A 91 10.80 -3.11 -13.49
C PRO A 91 11.02 -2.05 -12.39
N GLN A 92 10.31 -0.93 -12.48
CA GLN A 92 10.35 0.16 -11.49
C GLN A 92 9.30 -0.01 -10.39
N ALA A 93 8.40 -1.00 -10.49
CA ALA A 93 7.31 -1.22 -9.55
C ALA A 93 7.59 -2.44 -8.66
N TYR A 94 7.63 -2.21 -7.35
CA TYR A 94 7.79 -3.24 -6.33
C TYR A 94 6.46 -3.42 -5.58
N LEU A 95 5.74 -4.52 -5.83
CA LEU A 95 4.49 -4.81 -5.13
C LEU A 95 4.75 -5.45 -3.77
N ARG A 96 3.96 -5.04 -2.78
CA ARG A 96 4.09 -5.47 -1.39
C ARG A 96 2.75 -5.88 -0.79
N LEU A 97 2.83 -6.65 0.30
CA LEU A 97 1.66 -7.09 1.08
C LEU A 97 0.78 -5.92 1.57
N PRO A 98 -0.52 -6.14 1.80
CA PRO A 98 -1.24 -7.42 1.69
C PRO A 98 -1.40 -7.89 0.24
N TYR A 99 -1.27 -9.18 0.01
CA TYR A 99 -1.50 -9.82 -1.29
C TYR A 99 -2.71 -10.75 -1.17
N LYS A 100 -3.72 -10.54 -2.01
CA LYS A 100 -4.90 -11.41 -2.10
C LYS A 100 -4.85 -12.13 -3.43
N ARG A 101 -4.39 -13.38 -3.41
CA ARG A 101 -4.24 -14.23 -4.60
C ARG A 101 -5.57 -14.47 -5.31
N ASP A 102 -6.60 -14.83 -4.55
CA ASP A 102 -7.88 -15.28 -5.09
C ASP A 102 -8.92 -14.15 -5.12
N PHE A 103 -8.46 -12.91 -5.32
CA PHE A 103 -9.36 -11.76 -5.39
C PHE A 103 -10.20 -11.81 -6.66
N ILE A 104 -11.52 -11.80 -6.50
CA ILE A 104 -12.51 -11.70 -7.57
C ILE A 104 -13.09 -10.28 -7.54
N PRO A 105 -12.81 -9.45 -8.55
CA PRO A 105 -13.41 -8.12 -8.64
C PRO A 105 -14.92 -8.21 -8.85
N ASP A 106 -15.66 -7.28 -8.26
CA ASP A 106 -17.09 -7.11 -8.52
C ASP A 106 -17.36 -6.67 -9.97
N ASP A 107 -18.63 -6.72 -10.38
CA ASP A 107 -19.05 -6.38 -11.73
C ASP A 107 -18.69 -4.95 -12.12
N ASN A 108 -18.70 -4.01 -11.18
CA ASN A 108 -18.35 -2.63 -11.45
C ASN A 108 -16.87 -2.50 -11.80
N ILE A 109 -15.97 -3.08 -11.00
CA ILE A 109 -14.53 -3.10 -11.30
C ILE A 109 -14.28 -3.84 -12.62
N ARG A 110 -14.92 -4.98 -12.86
CA ARG A 110 -14.77 -5.72 -14.13
C ARG A 110 -15.21 -4.89 -15.35
N MET A 111 -16.31 -4.15 -15.24
CA MET A 111 -16.76 -3.24 -16.30
C MET A 111 -15.77 -2.10 -16.56
N GLN A 112 -15.14 -1.57 -15.51
CA GLN A 112 -14.12 -0.52 -15.66
C GLN A 112 -12.85 -1.06 -16.32
N VAL A 113 -12.38 -2.24 -15.90
CA VAL A 113 -11.26 -2.95 -16.54
C VAL A 113 -11.57 -3.21 -18.01
N ALA A 114 -12.78 -3.66 -18.34
CA ALA A 114 -13.20 -3.88 -19.72
C ALA A 114 -13.23 -2.57 -20.53
N SER A 115 -13.62 -1.45 -19.91
CA SER A 115 -13.63 -0.13 -20.53
C SER A 115 -12.22 0.38 -20.85
N TYR A 116 -11.29 0.18 -19.92
CA TYR A 116 -9.88 0.52 -20.11
C TYR A 116 -9.29 -0.26 -21.31
N PHE A 117 -9.44 -1.58 -21.33
CA PHE A 117 -8.92 -2.38 -22.45
C PHE A 117 -9.63 -2.08 -23.78
N ALA A 118 -10.95 -1.85 -23.74
CA ALA A 118 -11.72 -1.44 -24.92
C ALA A 118 -11.13 -0.16 -25.55
N LEU A 119 -10.72 0.81 -24.74
CA LEU A 119 -10.06 2.04 -25.21
C LEU A 119 -8.69 1.73 -25.85
N LEU A 120 -7.89 0.86 -25.23
CA LEU A 120 -6.56 0.51 -25.73
C LEU A 120 -6.59 -0.20 -27.09
N VAL A 121 -7.55 -1.11 -27.29
CA VAL A 121 -7.61 -1.94 -28.52
C VAL A 121 -8.65 -1.44 -29.54
N GLY A 122 -9.37 -0.35 -29.24
CA GLY A 122 -10.42 0.18 -30.11
C GLY A 122 -11.62 -0.75 -30.28
N LYS A 123 -12.01 -1.47 -29.21
CA LYS A 123 -13.14 -2.43 -29.22
C LYS A 123 -14.26 -1.99 -28.29
N THR A 124 -15.37 -2.72 -28.31
CA THR A 124 -16.47 -2.47 -27.38
C THR A 124 -16.26 -3.23 -26.06
N ARG A 125 -16.77 -2.66 -24.95
CA ARG A 125 -16.72 -3.31 -23.62
C ARG A 125 -17.32 -4.72 -23.64
N LYS A 126 -18.42 -4.91 -24.37
CA LYS A 126 -19.12 -6.19 -24.49
C LYS A 126 -18.24 -7.28 -25.12
N GLU A 127 -17.33 -6.90 -26.02
CA GLU A 127 -16.39 -7.85 -26.63
C GLU A 127 -15.22 -8.21 -25.71
N ILE A 128 -14.84 -7.29 -24.81
CA ILE A 128 -13.71 -7.44 -23.90
C ILE A 128 -14.09 -8.18 -22.62
N LEU A 129 -15.25 -7.88 -22.04
CA LEU A 129 -15.67 -8.42 -20.75
C LEU A 129 -15.58 -9.95 -20.64
N PRO A 130 -15.98 -10.75 -21.66
CA PRO A 130 -15.87 -12.22 -21.61
C PRO A 130 -14.43 -12.74 -21.68
N LEU A 131 -13.47 -11.90 -22.10
CA LEU A 131 -12.05 -12.26 -22.21
C LEU A 131 -11.27 -12.00 -20.93
N LEU A 132 -11.84 -11.20 -20.01
CA LEU A 132 -11.18 -10.88 -18.75
C LEU A 132 -11.17 -12.10 -17.83
N PRO A 133 -10.06 -12.36 -17.12
CA PRO A 133 -10.00 -13.41 -16.13
C PRO A 133 -11.02 -13.13 -15.01
N GLN A 134 -11.57 -14.21 -14.43
CA GLN A 134 -12.49 -14.10 -13.30
C GLN A 134 -11.77 -13.63 -12.03
N MET A 135 -10.55 -14.14 -11.81
CA MET A 135 -9.69 -13.74 -10.70
C MET A 135 -8.65 -12.72 -11.18
N MET A 136 -8.44 -11.68 -10.38
CA MET A 136 -7.40 -10.68 -10.60
C MET A 136 -6.68 -10.44 -9.28
N PRO A 137 -5.55 -11.14 -9.01
CA PRO A 137 -4.85 -11.02 -7.74
C PRO A 137 -4.59 -9.56 -7.37
N SER A 138 -4.81 -9.19 -6.11
CA SER A 138 -4.70 -7.79 -5.68
C SER A 138 -3.57 -7.56 -4.69
N TYR A 139 -2.85 -6.45 -4.85
CA TYR A 139 -1.84 -6.00 -3.90
C TYR A 139 -2.29 -4.74 -3.18
N GLY A 140 -1.88 -4.64 -1.92
CA GLY A 140 -2.24 -3.52 -1.07
C GLY A 140 -1.26 -2.35 -1.13
N LYS A 141 -0.02 -2.60 -1.53
CA LYS A 141 1.07 -1.61 -1.51
C LYS A 141 1.94 -1.72 -2.77
N LEU A 142 2.43 -0.58 -3.23
CA LEU A 142 3.36 -0.43 -4.35
C LEU A 142 4.48 0.52 -3.93
N ARG A 143 5.73 0.16 -4.18
CA ARG A 143 6.87 1.07 -4.09
C ARG A 143 7.43 1.32 -5.49
N ILE A 144 7.69 2.58 -5.80
CA ILE A 144 8.39 2.98 -7.01
C ILE A 144 9.90 2.92 -6.73
N LYS A 145 10.69 2.43 -7.68
CA LYS A 145 12.15 2.39 -7.55
C LYS A 145 12.68 3.80 -7.30
N ASP A 146 13.50 3.93 -6.26
CA ASP A 146 14.10 5.18 -5.82
C ASP A 146 13.06 6.29 -5.51
N GLY A 147 11.81 5.91 -5.25
CA GLY A 147 10.69 6.81 -4.97
C GLY A 147 9.80 6.33 -3.83
N ASP A 148 8.56 6.81 -3.84
CA ASP A 148 7.62 6.65 -2.72
C ASP A 148 7.02 5.25 -2.63
N SER A 149 6.61 4.92 -1.39
CA SER A 149 5.76 3.76 -1.09
C SER A 149 4.31 4.20 -0.94
N ILE A 150 3.46 3.66 -1.80
CA ILE A 150 2.04 3.97 -1.91
C ILE A 150 1.22 2.84 -1.28
N ARG A 151 0.23 3.17 -0.46
CA ARG A 151 -0.69 2.22 0.17
C ARG A 151 -2.09 2.41 -0.40
N SER A 152 -2.68 1.38 -0.98
CA SER A 152 -4.08 1.45 -1.44
C SER A 152 -5.05 1.52 -0.27
N ALA A 153 -6.24 2.11 -0.48
CA ALA A 153 -7.29 2.20 0.52
C ALA A 153 -7.73 0.82 1.00
N SER A 154 -7.79 -0.18 0.11
CA SER A 154 -8.12 -1.57 0.46
C SER A 154 -7.10 -2.26 1.39
N ALA A 155 -5.92 -1.66 1.57
CA ALA A 155 -4.88 -2.13 2.47
C ALA A 155 -4.87 -1.42 3.83
N SER A 156 -5.66 -0.36 3.98
CA SER A 156 -5.96 0.22 5.28
C SER A 156 -6.99 -0.68 5.95
N GLY A 157 -6.70 -1.23 7.13
CA GLY A 157 -7.70 -2.01 7.87
C GLY A 157 -8.88 -1.12 8.25
N ASP A 158 -10.05 -1.72 8.50
CA ASP A 158 -11.28 -1.00 8.87
C ASP A 158 -11.20 -0.27 10.22
N GLY A 159 -10.06 -0.28 10.90
CA GLY A 159 -9.89 0.26 12.25
C GLY A 159 -8.82 1.35 12.33
N SER A 160 -9.29 2.59 12.50
CA SER A 160 -8.63 3.76 13.09
C SER A 160 -8.80 5.00 12.22
N THR A 161 -9.69 5.89 12.66
CA THR A 161 -9.89 7.25 12.14
C THR A 161 -8.65 8.14 12.27
N ALA A 162 -7.58 7.67 12.92
CA ALA A 162 -6.35 8.42 13.19
C ALA A 162 -5.12 7.97 12.37
N GLU A 163 -5.23 6.94 11.52
CA GLU A 163 -4.11 6.57 10.63
C GLU A 163 -3.92 7.60 9.52
N ARG A 164 -2.65 7.94 9.23
CA ARG A 164 -2.31 8.76 8.06
C ARG A 164 -2.79 8.04 6.79
N ASN A 165 -3.76 8.63 6.11
CA ASN A 165 -4.30 8.10 4.87
C ASN A 165 -3.31 8.32 3.70
N MET A 166 -2.48 7.32 3.44
CA MET A 166 -1.49 7.32 2.34
C MET A 166 -2.04 6.74 1.02
N SER A 167 -3.37 6.75 0.84
CA SER A 167 -4.01 6.25 -0.38
C SER A 167 -4.23 7.30 -1.45
N PHE A 168 -4.03 8.59 -1.14
CA PHE A 168 -4.13 9.64 -2.14
C PHE A 168 -2.85 9.74 -2.96
N ILE A 169 -3.00 9.77 -4.29
CA ILE A 169 -1.91 9.83 -5.26
C ILE A 169 -2.12 10.99 -6.23
N ARG A 170 -1.01 11.56 -6.70
CA ARG A 170 -0.92 12.37 -7.92
C ARG A 170 -0.59 11.44 -9.07
N TYR A 171 -1.33 11.51 -10.16
CA TYR A 171 -1.08 10.68 -11.34
C TYR A 171 -1.27 11.52 -12.60
N GLU A 172 -0.66 11.09 -13.69
CA GLU A 172 -0.64 11.82 -14.95
C GLU A 172 -1.19 10.93 -16.05
N ILE A 173 -2.16 11.43 -16.81
CA ILE A 173 -2.78 10.69 -17.91
C ILE A 173 -2.74 11.54 -19.16
N GLN A 174 -2.45 10.91 -20.28
CA GLN A 174 -2.60 11.54 -21.59
C GLN A 174 -4.07 11.64 -21.94
N THR A 175 -4.54 12.87 -22.13
CA THR A 175 -5.92 13.17 -22.51
C THR A 175 -5.94 13.89 -23.85
N ARG A 176 -7.03 13.75 -24.59
CA ARG A 176 -7.36 14.61 -25.73
C ARG A 176 -8.84 14.96 -25.64
N ARG A 177 -9.19 16.24 -25.82
CA ARG A 177 -10.60 16.66 -25.76
C ARG A 177 -11.32 16.36 -27.06
N ARG A 178 -10.61 16.45 -28.19
CA ARG A 178 -11.12 16.16 -29.54
C ARG A 178 -10.16 15.25 -30.29
N VAL A 179 -10.69 14.50 -31.26
CA VAL A 179 -9.89 13.58 -32.08
C VAL A 179 -8.81 14.31 -32.88
N SER A 180 -9.09 15.55 -33.29
CA SER A 180 -8.18 16.43 -34.04
C SER A 180 -7.12 17.12 -33.19
N GLU A 181 -7.21 17.03 -31.86
CA GLU A 181 -6.27 17.69 -30.94
C GLU A 181 -5.15 16.73 -30.53
N PRO A 182 -3.93 17.24 -30.28
CA PRO A 182 -2.83 16.42 -29.79
C PRO A 182 -3.15 15.87 -28.40
N TRP A 183 -2.52 14.74 -28.07
CA TRP A 183 -2.53 14.21 -26.72
C TRP A 183 -1.76 15.15 -25.80
N VAL A 184 -2.41 15.58 -24.72
CA VAL A 184 -1.82 16.45 -23.70
C VAL A 184 -1.80 15.69 -22.39
N SER A 185 -0.63 15.65 -21.78
CA SER A 185 -0.43 15.11 -20.45
C SER A 185 -1.10 16.02 -19.42
N GLN A 186 -1.99 15.45 -18.61
CA GLN A 186 -2.71 16.20 -17.58
C GLN A 186 -2.53 15.54 -16.21
N ILE A 187 -2.36 16.39 -15.20
CA ILE A 187 -2.19 15.98 -13.82
C ILE A 187 -3.55 15.82 -13.16
N PHE A 188 -3.72 14.71 -12.47
CA PHE A 188 -4.88 14.36 -11.70
C PHE A 188 -4.49 13.93 -10.29
N TYR A 189 -5.48 13.92 -9.42
CA TYR A 189 -5.37 13.45 -8.05
C TYR A 189 -6.50 12.48 -7.77
N GLY A 190 -6.27 11.51 -6.91
CA GLY A 190 -7.30 10.54 -6.56
C GLY A 190 -6.87 9.62 -5.45
N ARG A 191 -7.82 8.86 -4.94
CA ARG A 191 -7.59 7.81 -3.96
C ARG A 191 -7.34 6.50 -4.68
N LEU A 192 -6.14 5.93 -4.53
CA LEU A 192 -5.82 4.58 -4.98
C LEU A 192 -6.62 3.58 -4.14
N GLU A 193 -7.64 2.99 -4.73
CA GLU A 193 -8.50 2.01 -4.06
C GLU A 193 -7.81 0.64 -3.98
N ARG A 194 -7.21 0.22 -5.10
CA ARG A 194 -6.70 -1.15 -5.25
C ARG A 194 -5.66 -1.24 -6.37
N ILE A 195 -4.78 -2.24 -6.26
CA ILE A 195 -3.83 -2.61 -7.29
C ILE A 195 -4.17 -4.03 -7.72
N LEU A 196 -4.38 -4.27 -9.01
CA LEU A 196 -4.82 -5.53 -9.59
C LEU A 196 -3.79 -6.06 -10.58
N VAL A 197 -3.60 -7.37 -10.57
CA VAL A 197 -2.85 -8.09 -11.59
C VAL A 197 -3.86 -8.74 -12.52
N CYS A 198 -3.85 -8.33 -13.79
CA CYS A 198 -4.73 -8.87 -14.81
C CYS A 198 -3.91 -9.69 -15.82
N ASP A 199 -4.12 -11.02 -15.78
CA ASP A 199 -3.53 -11.95 -16.72
C ASP A 199 -4.47 -12.19 -17.90
N LEU A 200 -4.16 -11.57 -19.03
CA LEU A 200 -4.96 -11.72 -20.25
C LEU A 200 -4.63 -13.07 -20.91
N PRO A 201 -5.62 -13.95 -21.12
CA PRO A 201 -5.36 -15.29 -21.65
C PRO A 201 -4.90 -15.23 -23.11
N ALA A 202 -4.03 -16.16 -23.50
CA ALA A 202 -3.58 -16.31 -24.90
C ALA A 202 -4.75 -16.59 -25.88
N SER A 203 -5.86 -17.16 -25.39
CA SER A 203 -7.07 -17.34 -26.20
C SER A 203 -7.69 -16.02 -26.68
N ALA A 204 -7.33 -14.91 -26.05
CA ALA A 204 -7.80 -13.57 -26.41
C ALA A 204 -6.94 -12.89 -27.49
N ASP A 205 -5.87 -13.52 -27.98
CA ASP A 205 -4.94 -12.97 -28.99
C ASP A 205 -5.63 -12.36 -30.21
N ARG A 206 -6.60 -13.07 -30.80
CA ARG A 206 -7.36 -12.57 -31.97
C ARG A 206 -8.11 -11.27 -31.69
N LYS A 207 -8.48 -11.02 -30.42
CA LYS A 207 -9.24 -9.83 -30.04
C LYS A 207 -8.42 -8.74 -29.36
N LEU A 208 -7.32 -9.09 -28.71
CA LEU A 208 -6.50 -8.18 -27.92
C LEU A 208 -5.21 -7.79 -28.63
N GLY A 209 -4.81 -8.48 -29.71
CA GLY A 209 -3.66 -8.09 -30.51
C GLY A 209 -2.37 -8.03 -29.68
N SER A 210 -1.61 -6.94 -29.76
CA SER A 210 -0.30 -6.81 -29.11
C SER A 210 -0.32 -6.75 -27.57
N ILE A 211 -1.49 -6.63 -26.95
CA ILE A 211 -1.67 -6.65 -25.49
C ILE A 211 -2.13 -8.00 -24.96
N SER A 212 -2.40 -8.98 -25.83
CA SER A 212 -2.75 -10.32 -25.43
C SER A 212 -1.57 -11.09 -24.85
N ASN A 213 -1.84 -12.14 -24.07
CA ASN A 213 -0.83 -12.96 -23.40
C ASN A 213 0.20 -12.15 -22.57
N LYS A 214 -0.21 -10.97 -22.11
CA LYS A 214 0.59 -10.08 -21.27
C LYS A 214 -0.12 -9.84 -19.96
N ARG A 215 0.65 -9.95 -18.89
CA ARG A 215 0.25 -9.52 -17.56
C ARG A 215 0.21 -7.99 -17.53
N ARG A 216 -0.87 -7.43 -16.99
CA ARG A 216 -1.04 -5.99 -16.78
C ARG A 216 -1.22 -5.69 -15.31
N LEU A 217 -0.44 -4.72 -14.84
CA LEU A 217 -0.66 -4.12 -13.53
C LEU A 217 -1.68 -3.01 -13.73
N LEU A 218 -2.81 -3.09 -13.05
CA LEU A 218 -3.88 -2.10 -13.13
C LEU A 218 -4.08 -1.47 -11.76
N VAL A 219 -4.35 -0.18 -11.75
CA VAL A 219 -4.72 0.57 -10.54
C VAL A 219 -6.16 1.04 -10.65
N VAL A 220 -6.92 0.85 -9.57
CA VAL A 220 -8.28 1.38 -9.43
C VAL A 220 -8.18 2.67 -8.63
N ILE A 221 -8.59 3.78 -9.21
CA ILE A 221 -8.44 5.11 -8.62
C ILE A 221 -9.80 5.80 -8.57
N THR A 222 -10.20 6.30 -7.41
CA THR A 222 -11.33 7.22 -7.30
C THR A 222 -10.82 8.66 -7.45
N PRO A 223 -11.13 9.38 -8.54
CA PRO A 223 -10.54 10.69 -8.81
C PRO A 223 -11.08 11.78 -7.88
N CYS A 224 -10.24 12.74 -7.52
CA CYS A 224 -10.63 13.96 -6.82
C CYS A 224 -11.27 14.93 -7.82
N LEU A 225 -12.47 15.42 -7.51
CA LEU A 225 -13.20 16.38 -8.34
C LEU A 225 -12.84 17.82 -7.97
N ASN A 226 -12.88 18.70 -8.98
CA ASN A 226 -12.72 20.14 -8.86
C ASN A 226 -11.36 20.60 -8.33
N THR A 227 -10.28 19.92 -8.74
CA THR A 227 -8.89 20.36 -8.47
C THR A 227 -8.45 21.56 -9.31
N ALA A 228 -9.33 22.05 -10.20
CA ALA A 228 -9.09 23.16 -11.13
C ALA A 228 -7.84 22.99 -12.03
N GLY A 229 -7.35 21.76 -12.20
CA GLY A 229 -6.15 21.48 -12.99
C GLY A 229 -4.84 21.99 -12.36
N LYS A 230 -4.87 22.33 -11.07
CA LYS A 230 -3.71 22.84 -10.34
C LYS A 230 -2.71 21.74 -10.00
N ASP A 231 -1.43 22.10 -9.89
CA ASP A 231 -0.40 21.21 -9.40
C ASP A 231 -0.12 21.46 -7.91
N ALA A 232 -0.41 20.45 -7.07
CA ALA A 232 -0.18 20.48 -5.63
C ALA A 232 1.31 20.57 -5.27
N ALA A 233 2.21 20.27 -6.22
CA ALA A 233 3.64 20.50 -6.04
C ALA A 233 4.02 21.99 -6.13
N LEU A 234 3.17 22.83 -6.73
CA LEU A 234 3.44 24.24 -6.98
C LEU A 234 2.56 25.17 -6.13
N GLU A 235 1.31 24.77 -5.86
CA GLU A 235 0.35 25.59 -5.12
C GLU A 235 -0.62 24.76 -4.28
N ILE A 236 -1.25 25.41 -3.30
CA ILE A 236 -2.29 24.76 -2.49
C ILE A 236 -3.47 24.36 -3.38
N THR A 237 -3.68 23.05 -3.49
CA THR A 237 -4.73 22.45 -4.31
C THR A 237 -5.75 21.77 -3.40
N THR A 238 -7.04 22.03 -3.64
CA THR A 238 -8.15 21.43 -2.88
C THR A 238 -9.10 20.71 -3.82
N TYR A 239 -9.88 19.78 -3.29
CA TYR A 239 -10.93 19.07 -4.02
C TYR A 239 -12.25 19.13 -3.23
N ARG A 240 -13.39 19.07 -3.92
CA ARG A 240 -14.72 19.20 -3.28
C ARG A 240 -15.51 17.90 -3.20
N GLY A 241 -15.01 16.83 -3.80
CA GLY A 241 -15.67 15.52 -3.78
C GLY A 241 -14.86 14.49 -4.55
N MET A 242 -15.37 13.26 -4.55
CA MET A 242 -14.77 12.13 -5.24
C MET A 242 -15.66 11.72 -6.42
N GLY A 243 -15.04 11.38 -7.54
CA GLY A 243 -15.74 10.93 -8.75
C GLY A 243 -16.02 9.43 -8.74
N SER A 244 -16.47 8.91 -9.89
CA SER A 244 -16.57 7.46 -10.10
C SER A 244 -15.17 6.86 -10.29
N PRO A 245 -14.90 5.64 -9.77
CA PRO A 245 -13.60 5.01 -9.94
C PRO A 245 -13.23 4.84 -11.42
N VAL A 246 -11.94 4.87 -11.70
CA VAL A 246 -11.36 4.65 -13.02
C VAL A 246 -10.24 3.62 -12.92
N VAL A 247 -10.00 2.91 -14.02
CA VAL A 247 -8.92 1.91 -14.13
C VAL A 247 -7.90 2.39 -15.15
N THR A 248 -6.63 2.31 -14.80
CA THR A 248 -5.47 2.57 -15.67
C THR A 248 -4.32 1.63 -15.30
N ASP A 249 -3.29 1.53 -16.15
CA ASP A 249 -2.00 0.91 -15.81
C ASP A 249 -0.97 1.92 -15.30
#